data_AF-A0A957NIS5-F1
#
_entry.id   AF-A0A957NIS5-F1
#
_cell.length_a   1.000
_cell.length_b   1.000
_cell.length_c   1.000
_cell.angle_alpha   90.00
_cell.angle_beta   90.00
_cell.angle_gamma   90.00
#
_symmetry.space_group_name_H-M   'P 1'
#
loop_
_entity.id
_entity.type
_entity.pdbx_description
1 polymer ?
#
loop_
_entity_poly.entity_id
_entity_poly.type
_entity_poly.pdbx_seq_one_letter_code
_entity_poly.pdbx_strand_id
1 'polypeptide(L)'
;MTDQYRDQKNSVQRGDLPMLATGGGAALFLIPAYDQMGPYRPAPYDLPPDLAGRDQWLRQSPKLETMWANAVGIATTKMAAWQWDVESSVPIRAKRARELLLHADGGGWVRFVSKIGRDYLTTSNGMFIEIERFGKGYGSRIKALHHLDSARCRRTGDPEIPVVYTSLDGREHEMRYWQVLAFSDMPETAAEKLGIGFPAAQRAWHTIAKMAQMERYVWESVSGRTPTKLHFVGNAHLSEVEQAVTVADAKANKQLWAAYQGAVIVGSVAADQPVSLVSVPLKEMPEHFNPEQERKVSYLHYAAAIGL
;
A
#
# COMPACT_ATOMS: atom_id res chain seq x y z
N MET A 1 33.70 19.39 21.31
CA MET A 1 33.13 18.03 21.15
C MET A 1 32.39 18.00 19.82
N THR A 2 33.14 18.24 18.76
CA THR A 2 32.66 18.63 17.45
C THR A 2 33.69 18.10 16.45
N ASP A 3 33.21 17.67 15.28
CA ASP A 3 34.02 17.30 14.10
C ASP A 3 34.42 15.81 13.89
N GLN A 4 33.49 14.86 14.09
CA GLN A 4 33.62 13.48 13.56
C GLN A 4 32.47 13.00 12.66
N TYR A 5 31.51 13.87 12.31
CA TYR A 5 30.40 13.57 11.41
C TYR A 5 30.73 13.88 9.94
N ARG A 6 31.90 13.44 9.46
CA ARG A 6 32.31 13.68 8.06
C ARG A 6 31.83 12.53 7.18
N ASP A 7 30.79 12.81 6.41
CA ASP A 7 30.37 12.18 5.14
C ASP A 7 30.93 10.78 4.84
N GLN A 8 30.19 9.76 5.25
CA GLN A 8 30.27 8.47 4.58
C GLN A 8 29.37 8.52 3.32
N LYS A 9 29.97 8.84 2.16
CA LYS A 9 29.27 8.94 0.87
C LYS A 9 28.44 7.71 0.45
N ASN A 10 28.59 6.56 1.12
CA ASN A 10 27.97 5.29 0.76
C ASN A 10 27.11 4.67 1.88
N SER A 11 26.81 5.41 2.95
CA SER A 11 25.84 4.99 3.98
C SER A 11 24.68 5.96 3.96
N VAL A 12 23.46 5.46 4.19
CA VAL A 12 22.26 6.30 4.24
C VAL A 12 22.29 7.01 5.59
N GLN A 13 22.41 8.33 5.56
CA GLN A 13 22.48 9.11 6.78
C GLN A 13 21.07 9.36 7.31
N ARG A 14 20.98 9.73 8.59
CA ARG A 14 19.70 10.06 9.25
C ARG A 14 18.88 11.12 8.49
N GLY A 15 19.54 12.04 7.78
CA GLY A 15 18.87 13.07 6.96
C GLY A 15 18.30 12.54 5.64
N ASP A 16 18.77 11.40 5.16
CA ASP A 16 18.29 10.73 3.93
C ASP A 16 16.99 9.93 4.17
N LEU A 17 16.64 9.68 5.43
CA LEU A 17 15.41 9.00 5.85
C LEU A 17 14.28 10.01 6.08
N PRO A 18 13.01 9.65 5.81
CA PRO A 18 11.87 10.52 6.11
C PRO A 18 11.75 10.74 7.63
N MET A 19 12.21 11.89 8.10
CA MET A 19 11.99 12.40 9.46
C MET A 19 10.65 13.16 9.51
N LEU A 20 9.93 13.03 10.63
CA LEU A 20 8.81 13.94 10.94
C LEU A 20 9.37 15.37 11.02
N ALA A 21 9.00 16.21 10.06
CA ALA A 21 9.52 17.55 9.92
C ALA A 21 9.09 18.43 11.11
N THR A 22 10.03 18.75 11.99
CA THR A 22 9.96 19.90 12.91
C THR A 22 10.72 21.06 12.28
N GLY A 23 10.05 21.84 11.45
CA GLY A 23 10.63 23.08 10.91
C GLY A 23 9.90 23.59 9.68
N GLY A 24 9.20 24.72 9.83
CA GLY A 24 8.52 25.42 8.75
C GLY A 24 9.51 26.05 7.79
N GLY A 25 9.58 25.50 6.58
CA GLY A 25 10.25 26.07 5.43
C GLY A 25 9.62 25.50 4.18
N ALA A 26 9.11 26.36 3.29
CA ALA A 26 8.50 25.94 2.04
C ALA A 26 9.61 25.43 1.09
N ALA A 27 9.89 24.13 1.16
CA ALA A 27 10.67 23.43 0.16
C ALA A 27 9.73 23.01 -0.98
N LEU A 28 10.04 23.41 -2.20
CA LEU A 28 9.42 22.87 -3.40
C LEU A 28 9.96 21.45 -3.58
N PHE A 29 9.27 20.49 -2.98
CA PHE A 29 9.55 19.09 -3.20
C PHE A 29 9.01 18.69 -4.58
N LEU A 30 9.91 18.29 -5.49
CA LEU A 30 9.54 17.32 -6.52
C LEU A 30 9.32 15.99 -5.80
N ILE A 31 8.13 15.85 -5.20
CA ILE A 31 7.63 14.57 -4.71
C ILE A 31 7.33 13.79 -5.99
N PRO A 32 8.13 12.77 -6.40
CA PRO A 32 7.63 11.77 -7.35
C PRO A 32 6.29 11.35 -6.81
N ALA A 33 5.23 11.57 -7.58
CA ALA A 33 3.89 11.68 -7.04
C ALA A 33 3.39 10.32 -6.51
N TYR A 34 3.82 9.95 -5.31
CA TYR A 34 3.40 8.75 -4.60
C TYR A 34 1.99 8.90 -4.00
N ASP A 35 1.42 10.10 -4.14
CA ASP A 35 0.03 10.47 -3.85
C ASP A 35 -0.81 10.71 -5.13
N GLN A 36 -0.32 10.33 -6.32
CA GLN A 36 -1.15 10.37 -7.55
C GLN A 36 -2.22 9.27 -7.63
N MET A 37 -2.44 8.56 -6.54
CA MET A 37 -3.76 7.99 -6.23
C MET A 37 -4.54 9.10 -5.54
N GLY A 38 -5.05 10.08 -6.31
CA GLY A 38 -6.12 10.93 -5.81
C GLY A 38 -7.22 10.05 -5.17
N PRO A 39 -8.06 10.59 -4.27
CA PRO A 39 -8.89 9.82 -3.33
C PRO A 39 -9.91 8.81 -3.92
N TYR A 40 -9.86 8.52 -5.23
CA TYR A 40 -10.87 7.80 -5.99
C TYR A 40 -10.34 6.84 -7.07
N ARG A 41 -9.10 6.34 -6.99
CA ARG A 41 -8.67 5.28 -7.92
C ARG A 41 -9.18 3.90 -7.44
N PRO A 42 -10.07 3.23 -8.20
CA PRO A 42 -10.49 1.88 -7.85
C PRO A 42 -9.27 0.94 -7.88
N ALA A 43 -9.18 0.05 -6.90
CA ALA A 43 -8.18 -1.01 -6.90
C ALA A 43 -8.32 -1.83 -8.20
N PRO A 44 -7.23 -2.07 -8.95
CA PRO A 44 -7.28 -2.87 -10.15
C PRO A 44 -7.54 -4.33 -9.78
N TYR A 45 -8.22 -5.03 -10.66
CA TYR A 45 -8.52 -6.45 -10.45
C TYR A 45 -7.21 -7.27 -10.41
N ASP A 46 -6.35 -7.06 -11.41
CA ASP A 46 -5.02 -7.64 -11.48
C ASP A 46 -3.97 -6.61 -11.07
N LEU A 47 -2.95 -7.08 -10.35
CA LEU A 47 -1.80 -6.25 -10.02
C LEU A 47 -0.98 -5.97 -11.29
N PRO A 48 -0.37 -4.78 -11.40
CA PRO A 48 0.58 -4.50 -12.47
C PRO A 48 1.69 -5.56 -12.54
N PRO A 49 2.14 -5.94 -13.74
CA PRO A 49 3.18 -6.95 -13.91
C PRO A 49 4.57 -6.44 -13.48
N ASP A 50 4.78 -5.12 -13.49
CA ASP A 50 6.01 -4.50 -13.05
C ASP A 50 6.10 -4.43 -11.52
N LEU A 51 7.30 -4.65 -10.98
CA LEU A 51 7.51 -4.70 -9.53
C LEU A 51 7.13 -3.38 -8.85
N ALA A 52 7.47 -2.24 -9.45
CA ALA A 52 7.27 -0.93 -8.85
C ALA A 52 5.77 -0.59 -8.72
N GLY A 53 5.00 -0.76 -9.81
CA GLY A 53 3.55 -0.56 -9.83
C GLY A 53 2.83 -1.57 -8.94
N ARG A 54 3.27 -2.84 -8.94
CA ARG A 54 2.74 -3.86 -8.03
C ARG A 54 2.94 -3.48 -6.56
N ASP A 55 4.16 -3.17 -6.16
CA ASP A 55 4.48 -2.85 -4.77
C ASP A 55 3.85 -1.54 -4.31
N GLN A 56 3.59 -0.58 -5.23
CA GLN A 56 2.81 0.61 -4.93
C GLN A 56 1.40 0.25 -4.45
N TRP A 57 0.71 -0.65 -5.15
CA TRP A 57 -0.63 -1.10 -4.76
C TRP A 57 -0.61 -1.95 -3.50
N LEU A 58 0.31 -2.91 -3.42
CA LEU A 58 0.41 -3.81 -2.27
C LEU A 58 0.71 -3.03 -0.98
N ARG A 59 1.62 -2.05 -1.01
CA ARG A 59 1.92 -1.18 0.14
C ARG A 59 0.74 -0.33 0.58
N GLN A 60 -0.07 0.10 -0.40
CA GLN A 60 -1.28 0.88 -0.15
C GLN A 60 -2.47 0.01 0.26
N SER A 61 -2.42 -1.31 0.12
CA SER A 61 -3.53 -2.21 0.45
C SER A 61 -4.18 -2.01 1.83
N PRO A 62 -3.46 -1.68 2.92
CA PRO A 62 -4.09 -1.40 4.22
C PRO A 62 -4.92 -0.11 4.25
N LYS A 63 -4.83 0.74 3.21
CA LYS A 63 -5.68 1.92 3.06
C LYS A 63 -6.91 1.63 2.19
N LEU A 64 -6.93 0.51 1.48
CA LEU A 64 -8.01 0.13 0.57
C LEU A 64 -9.13 -0.61 1.29
N GLU A 65 -8.80 -1.45 2.27
CA GLU A 65 -9.78 -2.29 2.97
C GLU A 65 -9.43 -2.38 4.47
N THR A 66 -10.43 -2.14 5.32
CA THR A 66 -10.23 -1.89 6.76
C THR A 66 -9.87 -3.17 7.52
N MET A 67 -10.46 -4.31 7.18
CA MET A 67 -10.22 -5.57 7.88
C MET A 67 -8.85 -6.15 7.54
N TRP A 68 -8.42 -5.99 6.30
CA TRP A 68 -7.04 -6.23 5.89
C TRP A 68 -6.07 -5.33 6.67
N ALA A 69 -6.38 -4.04 6.82
CA ALA A 69 -5.58 -3.13 7.62
C ALA A 69 -5.43 -3.59 9.08
N ASN A 70 -6.53 -4.05 9.68
CA ASN A 70 -6.52 -4.61 11.03
C ASN A 70 -5.68 -5.89 11.12
N ALA A 71 -5.79 -6.79 10.14
CA ALA A 71 -5.03 -8.03 10.12
C ALA A 71 -3.51 -7.77 10.04
N VAL A 72 -3.09 -6.86 9.16
CA VAL A 72 -1.69 -6.40 9.07
C VAL A 72 -1.26 -5.75 10.39
N GLY A 73 -2.08 -4.88 10.96
CA GLY A 73 -1.78 -4.20 12.23
C GLY A 73 -1.61 -5.16 13.41
N ILE A 74 -2.45 -6.19 13.50
CA ILE A 74 -2.35 -7.25 14.51
C ILE A 74 -1.02 -8.00 14.35
N ALA A 75 -0.69 -8.42 13.13
CA ALA A 75 0.55 -9.16 12.88
C ALA A 75 1.79 -8.34 13.22
N THR A 76 1.88 -7.09 12.75
CA THR A 76 3.03 -6.22 13.02
C THR A 76 3.14 -5.87 14.50
N THR A 77 2.02 -5.65 15.18
CA THR A 77 2.02 -5.32 16.62
C THR A 77 2.41 -6.53 17.47
N LYS A 78 1.93 -7.73 17.12
CA LYS A 78 2.34 -8.98 17.78
C LYS A 78 3.84 -9.21 17.66
N MET A 79 4.38 -9.06 16.45
CA MET A 79 5.83 -9.17 16.22
C MET A 79 6.62 -8.13 17.01
N ALA A 80 6.16 -6.87 17.03
CA ALA A 80 6.84 -5.80 17.75
C ALA A 80 6.78 -5.97 19.29
N ALA A 81 5.73 -6.63 19.80
CA ALA A 81 5.54 -6.91 21.22
C ALA A 81 6.35 -8.13 21.71
N TRP A 82 6.92 -8.94 20.82
CA TRP A 82 7.76 -10.06 21.23
C TRP A 82 8.99 -9.58 21.99
N GLN A 83 9.19 -10.21 23.15
CA GLN A 83 10.37 -10.02 23.97
C GLN A 83 11.53 -10.77 23.33
N TRP A 84 12.72 -10.19 23.46
CA TRP A 84 13.96 -10.80 23.02
C TRP A 84 14.96 -10.75 24.18
N ASP A 85 15.81 -11.76 24.26
CA ASP A 85 17.00 -11.73 25.09
C ASP A 85 18.24 -11.89 24.21
N VAL A 86 19.34 -11.28 24.65
CA VAL A 86 20.63 -11.32 23.95
C VAL A 86 21.63 -12.01 24.86
N GLU A 87 21.97 -13.24 24.49
CA GLU A 87 22.97 -14.05 25.16
C GLU A 87 24.35 -13.86 24.52
N SER A 88 25.39 -13.77 25.34
CA SER A 88 26.78 -13.72 24.89
C SER A 88 27.70 -14.11 26.03
N SER A 89 28.73 -14.91 25.72
CA SER A 89 29.81 -15.23 26.67
C SER A 89 30.57 -13.99 27.15
N VAL A 90 30.48 -12.89 26.40
CA VAL A 90 31.08 -11.59 26.73
C VAL A 90 30.00 -10.59 27.12
N PRO A 91 29.91 -10.15 28.39
CA PRO A 91 28.83 -9.27 28.87
C PRO A 91 28.74 -7.93 28.14
N ILE A 92 29.87 -7.31 27.79
CA ILE A 92 29.87 -6.02 27.07
C ILE A 92 29.32 -6.14 25.64
N ARG A 93 29.44 -7.33 25.02
CA ARG A 93 28.87 -7.58 23.68
C ARG A 93 27.35 -7.70 23.76
N ALA A 94 26.84 -8.43 24.76
CA ALA A 94 25.41 -8.49 25.03
C ALA A 94 24.84 -7.08 25.24
N LYS A 95 25.43 -6.30 26.17
CA LYS A 95 24.98 -4.92 26.44
C LYS A 95 24.90 -4.07 25.18
N ARG A 96 25.94 -4.07 24.34
CA ARG A 96 25.98 -3.30 23.08
C ARG A 96 24.92 -3.75 22.07
N ALA A 97 24.69 -5.06 21.96
CA ALA A 97 23.66 -5.59 21.08
C ALA A 97 22.24 -5.23 21.58
N ARG A 98 22.01 -5.22 22.91
CA ARG A 98 20.74 -4.70 23.46
C ARG A 98 20.56 -3.22 23.14
N GLU A 99 21.59 -2.41 23.34
CA GLU A 99 21.57 -0.97 23.00
C GLU A 99 21.29 -0.75 21.51
N LEU A 100 21.88 -1.57 20.62
CA LEU A 100 21.62 -1.53 19.18
C LEU A 100 20.13 -1.73 18.85
N LEU A 101 19.49 -2.72 19.46
CA LEU A 101 18.07 -3.02 19.22
C LEU A 101 17.14 -1.98 19.87
N LEU A 102 17.49 -1.50 21.07
CA LEU A 102 16.73 -0.45 21.76
C LEU A 102 16.76 0.90 21.03
N HIS A 103 17.78 1.13 20.21
CA HIS A 103 17.93 2.34 19.39
C HIS A 103 17.82 2.10 17.88
N ALA A 104 17.32 0.92 17.47
CA ALA A 104 17.10 0.61 16.06
C ALA A 104 16.22 1.67 15.39
N ASP A 105 16.56 2.05 14.16
CA ASP A 105 15.87 3.07 13.35
C ASP A 105 15.75 4.44 14.04
N GLY A 106 16.60 4.71 15.04
CA GLY A 106 16.57 5.91 15.89
C GLY A 106 15.30 6.10 16.72
N GLY A 107 14.32 5.19 16.62
CA GLY A 107 13.04 5.22 17.34
C GLY A 107 12.77 3.97 18.17
N GLY A 108 13.70 3.02 18.18
CA GLY A 108 13.68 1.81 18.99
C GLY A 108 12.96 0.62 18.35
N TRP A 109 13.09 -0.52 19.03
CA TRP A 109 12.67 -1.85 18.57
C TRP A 109 11.25 -1.88 18.01
N VAL A 110 10.27 -1.36 18.75
CA VAL A 110 8.85 -1.43 18.37
C VAL A 110 8.60 -0.74 17.03
N ARG A 111 9.16 0.45 16.82
CA ARG A 111 9.05 1.21 15.57
C ARG A 111 9.75 0.48 14.43
N PHE A 112 10.96 0.00 14.68
CA PHE A 112 11.77 -0.71 13.70
C PHE A 112 11.05 -1.97 13.20
N VAL A 113 10.59 -2.83 14.11
CA VAL A 113 9.88 -4.07 13.76
C VAL A 113 8.56 -3.80 13.04
N SER A 114 7.83 -2.77 13.46
CA SER A 114 6.56 -2.40 12.80
C SER A 114 6.76 -1.98 11.34
N LYS A 115 7.85 -1.25 11.04
CA LYS A 115 8.18 -0.84 9.67
C LYS A 115 8.61 -2.03 8.80
N ILE A 116 9.57 -2.82 9.27
CA ILE A 116 10.07 -3.97 8.51
C ILE A 116 8.97 -5.03 8.32
N GLY A 117 8.13 -5.26 9.33
CA GLY A 117 7.01 -6.20 9.25
C GLY A 117 5.94 -5.76 8.27
N ARG A 118 5.67 -4.46 8.20
CA ARG A 118 4.75 -3.92 7.18
C ARG A 118 5.30 -4.14 5.78
N ASP A 119 6.57 -3.82 5.54
CA ASP A 119 7.19 -4.04 4.22
C ASP A 119 7.21 -5.53 3.86
N TYR A 120 7.54 -6.40 4.82
CA TYR A 120 7.54 -7.85 4.63
C TYR A 120 6.16 -8.40 4.20
N LEU A 121 5.07 -7.91 4.81
CA LEU A 121 3.71 -8.36 4.51
C LEU A 121 3.08 -7.69 3.29
N THR A 122 3.54 -6.50 2.92
CA THR A 122 2.85 -5.62 1.94
C THR A 122 3.69 -5.25 0.72
N THR A 123 4.89 -5.79 0.55
CA THR A 123 5.72 -5.53 -0.63
C THR A 123 6.38 -6.80 -1.11
N SER A 124 6.44 -6.97 -2.44
CA SER A 124 7.05 -8.15 -3.06
C SER A 124 8.57 -8.03 -3.03
N ASN A 125 9.11 -6.82 -3.16
CA ASN A 125 10.54 -6.58 -3.02
C ASN A 125 11.06 -6.99 -1.62
N GLY A 126 10.17 -6.93 -0.61
CA GLY A 126 10.39 -7.39 0.75
C GLY A 126 10.84 -6.29 1.70
N MET A 127 11.50 -6.66 2.80
CA MET A 127 12.05 -5.72 3.77
C MET A 127 13.57 -5.61 3.65
N PHE A 128 14.09 -4.40 3.88
CA PHE A 128 15.51 -4.09 3.83
C PHE A 128 15.96 -3.41 5.12
N ILE A 129 17.10 -3.86 5.64
CA ILE A 129 17.71 -3.32 6.85
C ILE A 129 19.15 -2.95 6.53
N GLU A 130 19.50 -1.67 6.69
CA GLU A 130 20.90 -1.23 6.64
C GLU A 130 21.59 -1.54 7.97
N ILE A 131 22.82 -2.03 7.88
CA ILE A 131 23.76 -2.19 8.98
C ILE A 131 24.76 -1.03 8.90
N GLU A 132 24.47 0.07 9.61
CA GLU A 132 25.39 1.20 9.71
C GLU A 132 26.61 0.80 10.54
N ARG A 133 27.81 1.13 10.07
CA ARG A 133 29.07 0.79 10.75
C ARG A 133 29.94 2.03 10.97
N PHE A 134 30.80 1.97 11.98
CA PHE A 134 31.74 3.07 12.27
C PHE A 134 32.78 3.29 11.16
N GLY A 135 33.11 2.24 10.40
CA GLY A 135 34.06 2.30 9.29
C GLY A 135 33.60 1.44 8.12
N LYS A 136 34.23 1.64 6.96
CA LYS A 136 33.80 1.07 5.67
C LYS A 136 34.07 -0.44 5.51
N GLY A 137 34.94 -1.02 6.33
CA GLY A 137 35.32 -2.43 6.23
C GLY A 137 34.27 -3.38 6.81
N TYR A 138 34.22 -4.60 6.26
CA TYR A 138 33.34 -5.70 6.71
C TYR A 138 33.40 -5.93 8.23
N GLY A 139 34.61 -5.98 8.80
CA GLY A 139 34.84 -6.22 10.22
C GLY A 139 34.60 -5.02 11.13
N SER A 140 34.14 -3.88 10.60
CA SER A 140 33.92 -2.70 11.41
C SER A 140 32.74 -2.88 12.37
N ARG A 141 32.84 -2.24 13.52
CA ARG A 141 31.81 -2.27 14.56
C ARG A 141 30.49 -1.70 14.01
N ILE A 142 29.41 -2.43 14.26
CA ILE A 142 28.04 -1.99 13.97
C ILE A 142 27.67 -0.84 14.90
N LYS A 143 27.11 0.21 14.32
CA LYS A 143 26.68 1.44 14.99
C LYS A 143 25.17 1.46 15.16
N ALA A 144 24.42 1.18 14.10
CA ALA A 144 22.97 1.25 14.08
C ALA A 144 22.38 0.28 13.07
N LEU A 145 21.09 0.01 13.22
CA LEU A 145 20.26 -0.68 12.24
C LEU A 145 19.19 0.29 11.77
N HIS A 146 18.98 0.41 10.45
CA HIS A 146 17.96 1.29 9.90
C HIS A 146 17.04 0.51 8.96
N HIS A 147 15.74 0.81 9.01
CA HIS A 147 14.83 0.32 7.99
C HIS A 147 15.04 1.13 6.72
N LEU A 148 15.27 0.44 5.60
CA LEU A 148 15.29 1.06 4.28
C LEU A 148 13.93 0.89 3.63
N ASP A 149 13.39 1.98 3.09
CA ASP A 149 12.16 1.96 2.31
C ASP A 149 12.33 1.02 1.10
N SER A 150 11.58 -0.08 1.09
CA SER A 150 11.64 -1.11 0.03
C SER A 150 11.26 -0.60 -1.36
N ALA A 151 10.46 0.46 -1.49
CA ALA A 151 10.14 1.07 -2.78
C ALA A 151 11.31 1.85 -3.38
N ARG A 152 12.29 2.22 -2.54
CA ARG A 152 13.53 2.91 -2.92
C ARG A 152 14.73 1.96 -3.00
N CYS A 153 14.53 0.69 -2.72
CA CYS A 153 15.55 -0.35 -2.84
C CYS A 153 15.42 -1.05 -4.17
N ARG A 154 16.50 -1.14 -4.93
CA ARG A 154 16.58 -1.95 -6.14
C ARG A 154 17.57 -3.09 -5.94
N ARG A 155 17.11 -4.32 -6.12
CA ARG A 155 17.97 -5.51 -6.16
C ARG A 155 18.76 -5.52 -7.47
N THR A 156 20.07 -5.74 -7.40
CA THR A 156 20.97 -5.68 -8.56
C THR A 156 21.21 -7.05 -9.19
N GLY A 157 21.14 -8.12 -8.38
CA GLY A 157 21.60 -9.47 -8.75
C GLY A 157 23.10 -9.68 -8.61
N ASP A 158 23.86 -8.64 -8.25
CA ASP A 158 25.28 -8.73 -7.97
C ASP A 158 25.51 -9.21 -6.52
N PRO A 159 26.27 -10.29 -6.28
CA PRO A 159 26.63 -10.74 -4.94
C PRO A 159 27.43 -9.71 -4.11
N GLU A 160 28.25 -8.85 -4.73
CA GLU A 160 29.04 -7.87 -3.99
C GLU A 160 28.20 -6.68 -3.53
N ILE A 161 27.33 -6.18 -4.41
CA ILE A 161 26.45 -5.03 -4.19
C ILE A 161 25.01 -5.46 -4.45
N PRO A 162 24.37 -6.23 -3.55
CA PRO A 162 23.06 -6.82 -3.82
C PRO A 162 21.92 -5.79 -3.92
N VAL A 163 22.08 -4.61 -3.32
CA VAL A 163 21.02 -3.59 -3.26
C VAL A 163 21.60 -2.21 -3.55
N VAL A 164 20.87 -1.43 -4.35
CA VAL A 164 21.09 0.01 -4.49
C VAL A 164 19.89 0.72 -3.87
N TYR A 165 20.15 1.65 -2.96
CA TYR A 165 19.11 2.48 -2.33
C TYR A 165 19.12 3.89 -2.88
N THR A 166 17.96 4.41 -3.28
CA THR A 166 17.81 5.79 -3.75
C THR A 166 17.28 6.69 -2.63
N SER A 167 18.13 7.58 -2.12
CA SER A 167 17.79 8.59 -1.10
C SER A 167 16.67 9.53 -1.58
N LEU A 168 16.07 10.27 -0.64
CA LEU A 168 15.11 11.34 -0.93
C LEU A 168 15.69 12.39 -1.89
N ASP A 169 16.99 12.66 -1.78
CA ASP A 169 17.72 13.61 -2.63
C ASP A 169 18.07 13.04 -4.03
N GLY A 170 17.64 11.81 -4.33
CA GLY A 170 17.91 11.13 -5.60
C GLY A 170 19.31 10.54 -5.71
N ARG A 171 20.13 10.63 -4.65
CA ARG A 171 21.45 9.96 -4.62
C ARG A 171 21.28 8.46 -4.45
N GLU A 172 22.06 7.71 -5.22
CA GLU A 172 22.14 6.25 -5.10
C GLU A 172 23.24 5.86 -4.10
N HIS A 173 22.88 4.93 -3.21
CA HIS A 173 23.77 4.35 -2.22
C HIS A 173 23.91 2.86 -2.54
N GLU A 174 25.11 2.47 -2.98
CA GLU A 174 25.47 1.08 -3.22
C GLU A 174 25.67 0.35 -1.88
N MET A 175 24.80 -0.61 -1.60
CA MET A 175 24.84 -1.40 -0.39
C MET A 175 25.54 -2.72 -0.66
N ARG A 176 26.68 -2.93 0.00
CA ARG A 176 27.41 -4.20 -0.08
C ARG A 176 26.71 -5.29 0.71
N TYR A 177 26.98 -6.56 0.40
CA TYR A 177 26.28 -7.70 1.02
C TYR A 177 26.34 -7.73 2.56
N TRP A 178 27.33 -7.09 3.17
CA TRP A 178 27.49 -7.00 4.62
C TRP A 178 26.91 -5.75 5.28
N GLN A 179 26.41 -4.84 4.46
CA GLN A 179 25.78 -3.58 4.85
C GLN A 179 24.26 -3.64 4.77
N VAL A 180 23.69 -4.65 4.10
CA VAL A 180 22.24 -4.78 3.95
C VAL A 180 21.78 -6.20 4.24
N LEU A 181 20.67 -6.31 4.98
CA LEU A 181 19.89 -7.52 5.08
C LEU A 181 18.63 -7.33 4.24
N ALA A 182 18.38 -8.25 3.32
CA ALA A 182 17.21 -8.25 2.45
C ALA A 182 16.41 -9.53 2.68
N PHE A 183 15.16 -9.39 3.11
CA PHE A 183 14.26 -10.51 3.35
C PHE A 183 12.98 -10.32 2.55
N SER A 184 12.35 -11.41 2.15
CA SER A 184 11.08 -11.39 1.45
C SER A 184 10.20 -12.52 1.95
N ASP A 185 8.89 -12.31 1.92
CA ASP A 185 7.92 -13.34 2.28
C ASP A 185 7.72 -14.28 1.10
N MET A 186 7.82 -15.59 1.34
CA MET A 186 7.77 -16.63 0.30
C MET A 186 8.66 -16.27 -0.91
N PRO A 187 10.00 -16.24 -0.75
CA PRO A 187 10.92 -15.87 -1.82
C PRO A 187 10.73 -16.78 -3.03
N GLU A 188 10.70 -16.18 -4.21
CA GLU A 188 10.59 -16.90 -5.46
C GLU A 188 11.90 -17.63 -5.77
N THR A 189 11.82 -18.89 -6.19
CA THR A 189 12.99 -19.75 -6.43
C THR A 189 13.70 -19.44 -7.74
N ALA A 190 13.03 -18.75 -8.67
CA ALA A 190 13.60 -18.37 -9.95
C ALA A 190 14.72 -17.34 -9.76
N ALA A 191 15.93 -17.67 -10.24
CA ALA A 191 17.10 -16.81 -10.10
C ALA A 191 16.90 -15.41 -10.70
N GLU A 192 16.12 -15.30 -11.79
CA GLU A 192 15.78 -14.03 -12.45
C GLU A 192 15.02 -13.04 -11.56
N LYS A 193 14.38 -13.54 -10.50
CA LYS A 193 13.56 -12.75 -9.58
C LYS A 193 14.38 -12.15 -8.44
N LEU A 194 15.68 -12.42 -8.38
CA LEU A 194 16.63 -11.79 -7.47
C LEU A 194 16.22 -11.88 -5.97
N GLY A 195 15.43 -12.88 -5.60
CA GLY A 195 14.89 -13.06 -4.25
C GLY A 195 13.71 -12.16 -3.89
N ILE A 196 13.00 -11.59 -4.88
CA ILE A 196 11.64 -11.04 -4.71
C ILE A 196 10.74 -12.15 -4.16
N GLY A 197 9.80 -11.79 -3.30
CA GLY A 197 8.85 -12.71 -2.69
C GLY A 197 7.43 -12.55 -3.21
N PHE A 198 6.56 -13.37 -2.65
CA PHE A 198 5.12 -13.37 -2.87
C PHE A 198 4.41 -13.08 -1.54
N PRO A 199 4.24 -11.79 -1.17
CA PRO A 199 3.86 -11.38 0.18
C PRO A 199 2.39 -11.64 0.49
N ALA A 200 2.03 -11.64 1.78
CA ALA A 200 0.66 -11.85 2.24
C ALA A 200 -0.37 -10.95 1.53
N ALA A 201 -0.05 -9.67 1.29
CA ALA A 201 -0.91 -8.77 0.54
C ALA A 201 -1.16 -9.23 -0.91
N GLN A 202 -0.16 -9.81 -1.56
CA GLN A 202 -0.30 -10.33 -2.92
C GLN A 202 -1.15 -11.60 -2.94
N ARG A 203 -0.97 -12.48 -1.95
CA ARG A 203 -1.80 -13.69 -1.78
C ARG A 203 -3.28 -13.34 -1.56
N ALA A 204 -3.54 -12.29 -0.81
CA ALA A 204 -4.89 -11.83 -0.48
C ALA A 204 -5.46 -10.78 -1.47
N TRP A 205 -4.72 -10.42 -2.53
CA TRP A 205 -5.03 -9.23 -3.34
C TRP A 205 -6.44 -9.24 -3.93
N HIS A 206 -6.85 -10.34 -4.57
CA HIS A 206 -8.18 -10.41 -5.18
C HIS A 206 -9.30 -10.27 -4.14
N THR A 207 -9.09 -10.77 -2.93
CA THR A 207 -10.02 -10.60 -1.81
C THR A 207 -10.05 -9.14 -1.35
N ILE A 208 -8.89 -8.51 -1.17
CA ILE A 208 -8.77 -7.09 -0.79
C ILE A 208 -9.47 -6.20 -1.82
N ALA A 209 -9.15 -6.39 -3.10
CA ALA A 209 -9.74 -5.62 -4.19
C ALA A 209 -11.27 -5.82 -4.25
N LYS A 210 -11.75 -7.06 -4.16
CA LYS A 210 -13.19 -7.37 -4.15
C LYS A 210 -13.90 -6.68 -2.99
N MET A 211 -13.38 -6.81 -1.77
CA MET A 211 -13.99 -6.23 -0.58
C MET A 211 -13.98 -4.69 -0.62
N ALA A 212 -12.89 -4.08 -1.08
CA ALA A 212 -12.82 -2.63 -1.27
C ALA A 212 -13.87 -2.12 -2.27
N GLN A 213 -14.07 -2.83 -3.39
CA GLN A 213 -15.11 -2.47 -4.37
C GLN A 213 -16.53 -2.68 -3.83
N MET A 214 -16.75 -3.73 -3.04
CA MET A 214 -18.05 -3.97 -2.40
C MET A 214 -18.39 -2.87 -1.39
N GLU A 215 -17.45 -2.49 -0.53
CA GLU A 215 -17.64 -1.39 0.42
C GLU A 215 -17.93 -0.08 -0.30
N ARG A 216 -17.18 0.17 -1.38
CA ARG A 216 -17.43 1.32 -2.27
C ARG A 216 -18.82 1.27 -2.89
N TYR A 217 -19.26 0.12 -3.41
CA TYR A 217 -20.60 -0.02 -3.99
C TYR A 217 -21.70 0.28 -2.97
N VAL A 218 -21.56 -0.23 -1.74
CA VAL A 218 -22.52 0.05 -0.65
C VAL A 218 -22.52 1.55 -0.34
N TRP A 219 -21.33 2.17 -0.25
CA TRP A 219 -21.21 3.60 -0.04
C TRP A 219 -21.85 4.42 -1.16
N GLU A 220 -21.57 4.12 -2.43
CA GLU A 220 -22.14 4.79 -3.60
C GLU A 220 -23.66 4.63 -3.68
N SER A 221 -24.17 3.47 -3.27
CA SER A 221 -25.62 3.16 -3.24
C SER A 221 -26.35 3.97 -2.17
N VAL A 222 -25.75 4.10 -0.98
CA VAL A 222 -26.30 4.90 0.13
C VAL A 222 -26.14 6.40 -0.14
N SER A 223 -25.01 6.81 -0.70
CA SER A 223 -24.71 8.21 -1.02
C SER A 223 -25.37 8.66 -2.33
N GLY A 224 -26.12 7.80 -3.02
CA GLY A 224 -26.86 8.12 -4.26
C GLY A 224 -26.03 8.76 -5.37
N ARG A 225 -24.70 8.61 -5.40
CA ARG A 225 -23.84 9.44 -6.27
C ARG A 225 -23.85 8.99 -7.73
N THR A 226 -24.29 7.76 -7.99
CA THR A 226 -24.35 7.20 -9.35
C THR A 226 -25.77 6.74 -9.66
N PRO A 227 -26.28 6.97 -10.89
CA PRO A 227 -27.60 6.51 -11.28
C PRO A 227 -27.63 4.98 -11.21
N THR A 228 -28.56 4.44 -10.40
CA THR A 228 -28.68 3.00 -10.15
C THR A 228 -29.55 2.29 -11.18
N LYS A 229 -30.52 3.02 -11.76
CA LYS A 229 -31.51 2.49 -12.72
C LYS A 229 -31.75 3.49 -13.84
N LEU A 230 -31.90 2.98 -15.07
CA LEU A 230 -32.46 3.73 -16.19
C LEU A 230 -33.94 3.38 -16.34
N HIS A 231 -34.79 4.40 -16.36
CA HIS A 231 -36.21 4.25 -16.65
C HIS A 231 -36.47 4.65 -18.09
N PHE A 232 -36.91 3.69 -18.92
CA PHE A 232 -37.41 3.96 -20.26
C PHE A 232 -38.90 4.25 -20.17
N VAL A 233 -39.31 5.43 -20.67
CA VAL A 233 -40.71 5.76 -21.00
C VAL A 233 -40.78 5.67 -22.53
N GLY A 234 -41.61 4.78 -23.08
CA GLY A 234 -41.51 4.30 -24.47
C GLY A 234 -41.45 5.38 -25.57
N ASN A 235 -40.73 5.11 -26.68
CA ASN A 235 -40.39 6.03 -27.80
C ASN A 235 -39.30 7.10 -27.53
N ALA A 236 -38.29 6.81 -26.70
CA ALA A 236 -37.10 7.66 -26.58
C ALA A 236 -36.05 7.37 -27.68
N HIS A 237 -35.52 8.41 -28.32
CA HIS A 237 -34.45 8.28 -29.33
C HIS A 237 -33.07 8.14 -28.63
N LEU A 238 -32.12 7.38 -29.19
CA LEU A 238 -30.80 7.11 -28.57
C LEU A 238 -30.03 8.40 -28.18
N SER A 239 -30.18 9.46 -28.99
CA SER A 239 -29.56 10.77 -28.75
C SER A 239 -30.13 11.50 -27.53
N GLU A 240 -31.38 11.24 -27.16
CA GLU A 240 -32.01 11.83 -25.98
C GLU A 240 -31.53 11.13 -24.70
N VAL A 241 -31.19 9.84 -24.79
CA VAL A 241 -30.62 9.06 -23.68
C VAL A 241 -29.21 9.55 -23.34
N GLU A 242 -28.35 9.73 -24.34
CA GLU A 242 -26.99 10.26 -24.15
C GLU A 242 -27.03 11.68 -23.58
N GLN A 243 -27.92 12.54 -24.08
CA GLN A 243 -28.12 13.88 -23.53
C GLN A 243 -28.64 13.85 -22.10
N ALA A 244 -29.56 12.94 -21.76
CA ALA A 244 -30.10 12.82 -20.40
C ALA A 244 -29.03 12.39 -19.38
N VAL A 245 -28.15 11.45 -19.74
CA VAL A 245 -27.00 11.05 -18.90
C VAL A 245 -26.04 12.22 -18.73
N THR A 246 -25.69 12.90 -19.82
CA THR A 246 -24.75 14.03 -19.79
C THR A 246 -25.30 15.22 -18.98
N VAL A 247 -26.61 15.49 -19.08
CA VAL A 247 -27.30 16.53 -18.29
C VAL A 247 -27.42 16.11 -16.82
N ALA A 248 -27.66 14.84 -16.53
CA ALA A 248 -27.67 14.33 -15.15
C ALA A 248 -26.30 14.47 -14.48
N ASP A 249 -25.21 14.16 -15.20
CA ASP A 249 -23.84 14.33 -14.74
C ASP A 249 -23.47 15.82 -14.57
N ALA A 250 -23.85 16.66 -15.52
CA ALA A 250 -23.65 18.11 -15.43
C ALA A 250 -24.43 18.72 -14.26
N LYS A 251 -25.65 18.25 -13.98
CA LYS A 251 -26.48 18.73 -12.87
C LYS A 251 -25.94 18.27 -11.51
N ALA A 252 -25.45 17.03 -11.41
CA ALA A 252 -24.78 16.54 -10.20
C ALA A 252 -23.50 17.32 -9.87
N ASN A 253 -22.69 17.63 -10.90
CA ASN A 253 -21.47 18.42 -10.73
C ASN A 253 -21.77 19.89 -10.40
N LYS A 254 -22.85 20.47 -10.93
CA LYS A 254 -23.20 21.89 -10.75
C LYS A 254 -23.90 22.19 -9.41
N GLN A 255 -24.58 21.21 -8.81
CA GLN A 255 -25.33 21.45 -7.57
C GLN A 255 -24.56 21.10 -6.28
N LEU A 256 -23.33 20.57 -6.33
CA LEU A 256 -22.59 20.09 -5.15
C LEU A 256 -23.42 19.09 -4.29
N TRP A 257 -24.35 18.35 -4.89
CA TRP A 257 -25.14 17.35 -4.18
C TRP A 257 -24.22 16.19 -3.81
N ALA A 258 -23.78 16.16 -2.55
CA ALA A 258 -22.91 15.13 -2.02
C ALA A 258 -23.60 13.76 -1.85
N ALA A 259 -24.92 13.64 -2.06
CA ALA A 259 -25.69 12.51 -1.53
C ALA A 259 -26.88 11.97 -2.35
N TYR A 260 -27.28 12.53 -3.51
CA TYR A 260 -28.46 11.98 -4.21
C TYR A 260 -28.57 12.35 -5.71
N GLN A 261 -28.42 11.39 -6.60
CA GLN A 261 -28.99 11.39 -7.95
C GLN A 261 -30.16 10.40 -7.94
N GLY A 262 -31.37 10.93 -7.93
CA GLY A 262 -32.57 10.15 -8.23
C GLY A 262 -32.53 9.66 -9.69
N ALA A 263 -33.29 8.60 -9.97
CA ALA A 263 -33.29 7.91 -11.25
C ALA A 263 -33.51 8.87 -12.45
N VAL A 264 -32.80 8.62 -13.55
CA VAL A 264 -32.92 9.41 -14.79
C VAL A 264 -34.19 8.96 -15.51
N ILE A 265 -35.19 9.83 -15.58
CA ILE A 265 -36.45 9.60 -16.26
C ILE A 265 -36.35 10.25 -17.64
N VAL A 266 -36.33 9.44 -18.70
CA VAL A 266 -36.42 9.93 -20.08
C VAL A 266 -37.89 9.92 -20.46
N GLY A 267 -38.51 11.10 -20.56
CA GLY A 267 -39.93 11.23 -20.90
C GLY A 267 -40.17 11.14 -22.41
N SER A 268 -41.26 10.49 -22.79
CA SER A 268 -41.74 10.41 -24.17
C SER A 268 -42.82 11.44 -24.45
N VAL A 269 -42.79 12.03 -25.65
CA VAL A 269 -43.79 12.99 -26.15
C VAL A 269 -44.63 12.32 -27.25
N ALA A 270 -45.45 11.33 -26.89
CA ALA A 270 -46.48 10.82 -27.79
C ALA A 270 -47.72 10.37 -27.00
N ALA A 271 -48.85 11.05 -27.22
CA ALA A 271 -50.05 10.99 -26.40
C ALA A 271 -50.98 9.78 -26.64
N ASP A 272 -50.53 8.71 -27.33
CA ASP A 272 -51.45 7.67 -27.81
C ASP A 272 -50.91 6.22 -27.76
N GLN A 273 -49.92 5.94 -26.92
CA GLN A 273 -49.42 4.58 -26.67
C GLN A 273 -49.28 4.36 -25.15
N PRO A 274 -49.65 3.17 -24.62
CA PRO A 274 -49.51 2.88 -23.20
C PRO A 274 -48.03 2.96 -22.80
N VAL A 275 -47.75 3.81 -21.81
CA VAL A 275 -46.42 4.00 -21.26
C VAL A 275 -45.98 2.71 -20.56
N SER A 276 -45.12 1.92 -21.19
CA SER A 276 -44.43 0.82 -20.52
C SER A 276 -43.17 1.35 -19.84
N LEU A 277 -43.15 1.33 -18.51
CA LEU A 277 -41.94 1.60 -17.72
C LEU A 277 -41.04 0.37 -17.76
N VAL A 278 -40.03 0.37 -18.63
CA VAL A 278 -38.99 -0.66 -18.59
C VAL A 278 -37.84 -0.09 -17.77
N SER A 279 -37.54 -0.73 -16.64
CA SER A 279 -36.41 -0.34 -15.79
C SER A 279 -35.26 -1.32 -16.03
N VAL A 280 -34.14 -0.82 -16.56
CA VAL A 280 -32.92 -1.62 -16.68
C VAL A 280 -31.96 -1.20 -15.58
N PRO A 281 -31.60 -2.10 -14.66
CA PRO A 281 -30.62 -1.78 -13.63
C PRO A 281 -29.22 -1.67 -14.23
N LEU A 282 -28.49 -0.62 -13.85
CA LEU A 282 -27.12 -0.39 -14.32
C LEU A 282 -26.06 -1.04 -13.43
N LYS A 283 -26.35 -1.18 -12.14
CA LYS A 283 -25.49 -1.85 -11.16
C LYS A 283 -26.38 -2.62 -10.20
N GLU A 284 -26.29 -3.94 -10.24
CA GLU A 284 -26.93 -4.82 -9.25
C GLU A 284 -25.92 -5.84 -8.74
N MET A 285 -26.03 -6.19 -7.46
CA MET A 285 -25.32 -7.35 -6.94
C MET A 285 -25.92 -8.62 -7.55
N PRO A 286 -25.13 -9.68 -7.77
CA PRO A 286 -25.65 -10.93 -8.29
C PRO A 286 -26.81 -11.50 -7.46
N GLU A 287 -27.78 -12.13 -8.13
CA GLU A 287 -28.83 -12.88 -7.44
C GLU A 287 -28.20 -13.92 -6.50
N HIS A 288 -28.72 -14.00 -5.26
CA HIS A 288 -28.21 -14.83 -4.16
C HIS A 288 -26.88 -14.41 -3.52
N PHE A 289 -26.38 -13.19 -3.78
CA PHE A 289 -25.20 -12.69 -3.07
C PHE A 289 -25.46 -12.52 -1.55
N ASN A 290 -24.74 -13.27 -0.72
CA ASN A 290 -24.78 -13.13 0.74
C ASN A 290 -23.55 -12.34 1.25
N PRO A 291 -23.71 -11.06 1.65
CA PRO A 291 -22.60 -10.23 2.09
C PRO A 291 -21.93 -10.72 3.38
N GLU A 292 -22.68 -11.39 4.27
CA GLU A 292 -22.14 -11.90 5.53
C GLU A 292 -21.23 -13.10 5.28
N GLN A 293 -21.66 -14.02 4.43
CA GLN A 293 -20.87 -15.19 4.07
C GLN A 293 -19.58 -14.78 3.36
N GLU A 294 -19.66 -13.84 2.42
CA GLU A 294 -18.50 -13.34 1.68
C GLU A 294 -17.47 -12.64 2.60
N ARG A 295 -17.94 -11.84 3.56
CA ARG A 295 -17.06 -11.22 4.58
C ARG A 295 -16.35 -12.26 5.43
N LYS A 296 -17.07 -13.29 5.92
CA LYS A 296 -16.47 -14.36 6.73
C LYS A 296 -15.38 -15.12 5.96
N VAL A 297 -15.66 -15.49 4.72
CA VAL A 297 -14.69 -16.16 3.85
C VAL A 297 -13.48 -15.26 3.60
N SER A 298 -13.70 -13.97 3.37
CA SER A 298 -12.62 -12.99 3.18
C SER A 298 -11.71 -12.87 4.41
N TYR A 299 -12.27 -12.86 5.62
CA TYR A 299 -11.47 -12.81 6.85
C TYR A 299 -10.64 -14.08 7.06
N LEU A 300 -11.18 -15.25 6.72
CA LEU A 300 -10.42 -16.50 6.74
C LEU A 300 -9.27 -16.47 5.72
N HIS A 301 -9.49 -15.90 4.54
CA HIS A 301 -8.41 -15.70 3.57
C HIS A 301 -7.32 -14.75 4.08
N TYR A 302 -7.68 -13.67 4.76
CA TYR A 302 -6.70 -12.75 5.37
C TYR A 302 -5.89 -13.44 6.47
N ALA A 303 -6.57 -14.19 7.34
CA ALA A 303 -5.94 -14.96 8.40
C ALA A 303 -4.97 -16.00 7.82
N ALA A 304 -5.40 -16.78 6.82
CA ALA A 304 -4.56 -17.76 6.13
C ALA A 304 -3.38 -17.11 5.39
N ALA A 305 -3.56 -15.93 4.80
CA ALA A 305 -2.49 -15.21 4.12
C ALA A 305 -1.41 -14.72 5.10
N ILE A 306 -1.79 -14.23 6.28
CA ILE A 306 -0.84 -13.68 7.27
C ILE A 306 -0.30 -14.77 8.23
N GLY A 307 -0.99 -15.90 8.36
CA GLY A 307 -0.69 -16.95 9.34
C GLY A 307 -1.23 -16.65 10.73
N LEU A 308 -2.42 -16.03 10.80
CA LEU A 308 -3.15 -15.71 12.04
C LEU A 308 -4.24 -16.73 12.38
#